data_AF-A0A971HPA1-F1
#
_entry.id   AF-A0A971HPA1-F1
#
_cell.length_a   1.000
_cell.length_b   1.000
_cell.length_c   1.000
_cell.angle_alpha   90.00
_cell.angle_beta   90.00
_cell.angle_gamma   90.00
#
_symmetry.space_group_name_H-M   'P 1'
#
loop_
_entity.id
_entity.type
_entity.pdbx_description
1 polymer ?
#
loop_
_entity_poly.entity_id
_entity_poly.type
_entity_poly.pdbx_seq_one_letter_code
_entity_poly.pdbx_strand_id
1 'polypeptide(L)'
;MKKIQDRFVAGAISGLGANIVKNMIQRGALMLGIAKETSQRQGAGFFLRRRKVDQPMGDVIGMLTDNALAAGIGVVGSYLFTVTGRDHPFIKGVTHGHLSWLVAYRILARMGANPIKSADPVTQGVTWFSHGAFGITQAYLLRAIADPSLFEPEAWGMPDAVKGKEIGVRAYQPRESTAEYVASRTLPHD
;
A
#
# COMPACT_ATOMS: atom_id res chain seq x y z
N MET A 1 23.25 -14.66 1.83
CA MET A 1 22.99 -13.64 0.79
C MET A 1 22.96 -12.27 1.46
N LYS A 2 23.62 -11.26 0.87
CA LYS A 2 23.52 -9.88 1.36
C LYS A 2 22.09 -9.37 1.11
N LYS A 3 21.45 -8.81 2.14
CA LYS A 3 20.09 -8.24 2.04
C LYS A 3 20.13 -6.86 1.37
N ILE A 4 19.02 -6.46 0.77
CA ILE A 4 18.87 -5.15 0.13
C ILE A 4 18.63 -4.11 1.21
N GLN A 5 19.51 -3.10 1.28
CA GLN A 5 19.45 -2.01 2.24
C GLN A 5 18.76 -0.76 1.70
N ASP A 6 18.47 -0.71 0.40
CA ASP A 6 17.68 0.37 -0.19
C ASP A 6 16.19 0.00 -0.18
N ARG A 7 15.39 0.77 0.56
CA ARG A 7 13.95 0.55 0.73
C ARG A 7 13.16 0.70 -0.56
N PHE A 8 13.56 1.65 -1.41
CA PHE A 8 12.92 1.90 -2.69
C PHE A 8 13.17 0.72 -3.63
N VAL A 9 14.42 0.28 -3.75
CA VAL A 9 14.82 -0.86 -4.59
C VAL A 9 14.18 -2.15 -4.09
N ALA A 10 14.21 -2.42 -2.78
CA ALA A 10 13.56 -3.59 -2.21
C ALA A 10 12.04 -3.57 -2.45
N GLY A 11 11.40 -2.42 -2.29
CA GLY A 11 9.99 -2.20 -2.58
C GLY A 11 9.66 -2.49 -4.05
N ALA A 12 10.40 -1.88 -4.98
CA ALA A 12 10.21 -2.06 -6.42
C ALA A 12 10.38 -3.52 -6.85
N ILE A 13 11.44 -4.20 -6.40
CA ILE A 13 11.69 -5.61 -6.73
C ILE A 13 10.59 -6.51 -6.16
N SER A 14 10.18 -6.29 -4.90
CA SER A 14 9.11 -7.09 -4.29
C SER A 14 7.76 -6.88 -4.99
N GLY A 15 7.46 -5.66 -5.43
CA GLY A 15 6.26 -5.33 -6.22
C GLY A 15 6.28 -5.99 -7.60
N LEU A 16 7.40 -5.93 -8.32
CA LEU A 16 7.55 -6.61 -9.61
C LEU A 16 7.41 -8.14 -9.47
N GLY A 17 8.04 -8.74 -8.46
CA GLY A 17 7.90 -10.18 -8.19
C GLY A 17 6.47 -10.59 -7.85
N ALA A 18 5.77 -9.78 -7.05
CA ALA A 18 4.35 -9.99 -6.76
C ALA A 18 3.46 -9.84 -8.01
N ASN A 19 3.85 -8.96 -8.93
CA ASN A 19 3.11 -8.75 -10.17
C ASN A 19 3.08 -9.99 -11.07
N ILE A 20 4.16 -10.78 -11.06
CA ILE A 20 4.22 -12.06 -11.78
C ILE A 20 3.09 -12.97 -11.30
N VAL A 21 2.95 -13.16 -9.97
CA VAL A 21 1.89 -13.99 -9.39
C VAL A 21 0.49 -13.46 -9.73
N LYS A 22 0.27 -12.15 -9.58
CA LYS A 22 -0.99 -11.50 -9.98
C LYS A 22 -1.35 -11.80 -11.43
N ASN A 23 -0.39 -11.63 -12.33
CA ASN A 23 -0.59 -11.80 -13.76
C ASN A 23 -0.78 -13.27 -14.15
N MET A 24 -0.12 -14.21 -13.47
CA MET A 24 -0.37 -15.64 -13.65
C MET A 24 -1.82 -16.01 -13.31
N ILE A 25 -2.35 -15.51 -12.19
CA ILE A 25 -3.75 -15.75 -11.78
C ILE A 25 -4.71 -15.19 -12.83
N GLN A 26 -4.52 -13.94 -13.24
CA GLN A 26 -5.43 -13.29 -14.19
C GLN A 26 -5.36 -13.91 -15.58
N ARG A 27 -4.16 -14.23 -16.08
CA ARG A 27 -3.98 -14.91 -17.37
C ARG A 27 -4.53 -16.32 -17.33
N GLY A 28 -4.35 -17.06 -16.23
CA GLY A 28 -4.98 -18.36 -16.03
C GLY A 28 -6.50 -18.28 -16.12
N ALA A 29 -7.12 -17.33 -15.39
CA ALA A 29 -8.56 -17.12 -15.43
C ALA A 29 -9.05 -16.69 -16.83
N LEU A 30 -8.29 -15.88 -17.56
CA LEU A 30 -8.60 -15.51 -18.94
C LEU A 30 -8.57 -16.72 -19.89
N MET A 31 -7.51 -17.55 -19.81
CA MET A 31 -7.36 -18.74 -20.64
C MET A 31 -8.47 -19.78 -20.39
N LEU A 32 -8.95 -19.86 -19.16
CA LEU A 32 -10.08 -20.72 -18.77
C LEU A 32 -11.45 -20.11 -19.12
N GLY A 33 -11.51 -18.91 -19.68
CA GLY A 33 -12.75 -18.21 -20.00
C GLY A 33 -13.54 -17.69 -18.78
N ILE A 34 -12.95 -17.74 -17.59
CA ILE A 34 -13.57 -17.27 -16.34
C ILE A 34 -13.56 -15.74 -16.29
N ALA A 35 -12.42 -15.13 -16.64
CA ALA A 35 -12.27 -13.68 -16.73
C ALA A 35 -12.33 -13.23 -18.19
N LYS A 36 -12.84 -12.02 -18.42
CA LYS A 36 -12.92 -11.42 -19.76
C LYS A 36 -11.76 -10.47 -20.05
N GLU A 37 -11.05 -10.02 -19.02
CA GLU A 37 -10.04 -8.98 -19.12
C GLU A 37 -8.91 -9.17 -18.10
N THR A 38 -7.78 -8.48 -18.32
CA THR A 38 -6.61 -8.47 -17.41
C THR A 38 -6.20 -7.06 -17.02
N SER A 39 -5.43 -6.94 -15.94
CA SER A 39 -4.85 -5.68 -15.45
C SER A 39 -3.93 -5.03 -16.48
N GLN A 40 -3.19 -5.82 -17.27
CA GLN A 40 -2.30 -5.30 -18.30
C GLN A 40 -3.08 -4.61 -19.42
N ARG A 41 -4.17 -5.23 -19.88
CA ARG A 41 -5.07 -4.64 -20.86
C ARG A 41 -5.77 -3.39 -20.33
N GLN A 42 -6.20 -3.41 -19.07
CA GLN A 42 -6.71 -2.21 -18.40
C GLN A 42 -5.64 -1.13 -18.31
N GLY A 43 -4.39 -1.48 -17.98
CA GLY A 43 -3.24 -0.58 -17.93
C GLY A 43 -3.00 0.15 -19.26
N ALA A 44 -3.07 -0.57 -20.39
CA ALA A 44 -2.96 0.04 -21.72
C ALA A 44 -4.04 1.10 -21.98
N GLY A 45 -5.23 0.91 -21.41
CA GLY A 45 -6.34 1.86 -21.51
C GLY A 45 -6.03 3.25 -20.94
N PHE A 46 -5.09 3.38 -19.99
CA PHE A 46 -4.70 4.70 -19.47
C PHE A 46 -4.08 5.62 -20.53
N PHE A 47 -3.44 5.04 -21.55
CA PHE A 47 -2.71 5.80 -22.57
C PHE A 47 -3.31 5.65 -23.97
N LEU A 48 -4.01 4.55 -24.21
CA LEU A 48 -4.49 4.18 -25.54
C LEU A 48 -6.01 4.19 -25.61
N ARG A 49 -6.52 4.58 -26.78
CA ARG A 49 -7.93 4.39 -27.12
C ARG A 49 -8.22 2.90 -27.23
N ARG A 50 -9.43 2.46 -26.86
CA ARG A 50 -9.87 1.06 -26.88
C ARG A 50 -9.47 0.28 -28.14
N ARG A 51 -9.67 0.87 -29.33
CA ARG A 51 -9.31 0.27 -30.64
C ARG A 51 -7.80 -0.02 -30.85
N LYS A 52 -6.94 0.58 -30.04
CA LYS A 52 -5.48 0.45 -30.12
C LYS A 52 -4.90 -0.47 -29.04
N VAL A 53 -5.71 -0.84 -28.05
CA VAL A 53 -5.27 -1.70 -26.94
C VAL A 53 -5.03 -3.12 -27.41
N ASP A 54 -5.86 -3.63 -28.34
CA ASP A 54 -5.73 -4.96 -28.93
C ASP A 54 -4.59 -5.13 -29.95
N GLN A 55 -3.80 -4.07 -30.18
CA GLN A 55 -2.66 -4.15 -31.09
C GLN A 55 -1.44 -4.67 -30.33
N PRO A 56 -0.46 -5.33 -31.00
CA PRO A 56 0.74 -5.82 -30.33
C PRO A 56 1.49 -4.75 -29.51
N MET A 57 1.52 -3.51 -30.00
CA MET A 57 2.11 -2.39 -29.25
C MET A 57 1.26 -1.96 -28.05
N GLY A 58 -0.07 -2.15 -28.12
CA GLY A 58 -0.98 -1.94 -27.00
C GLY A 58 -0.71 -2.91 -25.86
N ASP A 59 -0.45 -4.18 -26.18
CA ASP A 59 -0.05 -5.18 -25.18
C ASP A 59 1.27 -4.80 -24.50
N VAL A 60 2.28 -4.37 -25.27
CA VAL A 60 3.57 -3.91 -24.71
C VAL A 60 3.36 -2.73 -23.76
N ILE A 61 2.58 -1.72 -24.18
CA ILE A 61 2.27 -0.55 -23.34
C ILE A 61 1.52 -0.98 -22.06
N GLY A 62 0.59 -1.92 -22.18
CA GLY A 62 -0.13 -2.48 -21.03
C GLY A 62 0.79 -3.20 -20.06
N MET A 63 1.70 -4.02 -20.56
CA MET A 63 2.71 -4.72 -19.75
C MET A 63 3.65 -3.73 -19.04
N LEU A 64 4.13 -2.71 -19.73
CA LEU A 64 5.02 -1.70 -19.14
C LEU A 64 4.29 -0.89 -18.06
N THR A 65 3.07 -0.46 -18.35
CA THR A 65 2.23 0.30 -17.41
C THR A 65 1.94 -0.50 -16.15
N ASP A 66 1.54 -1.77 -16.32
CA ASP A 66 1.22 -2.66 -15.21
C ASP A 66 2.43 -2.94 -14.32
N ASN A 67 3.61 -3.14 -14.91
CA ASN A 67 4.85 -3.33 -14.14
C ASN A 67 5.31 -2.04 -13.45
N ALA A 68 5.18 -0.88 -14.09
CA ALA A 68 5.51 0.40 -13.47
C ALA A 68 4.60 0.68 -12.25
N LEU A 69 3.30 0.44 -12.39
CA LEU A 69 2.35 0.53 -11.27
C LEU A 69 2.68 -0.47 -10.17
N ALA A 70 2.99 -1.72 -10.51
CA ALA A 70 3.35 -2.73 -9.53
C ALA A 70 4.63 -2.38 -8.75
N ALA A 71 5.66 -1.86 -9.43
CA ALA A 71 6.87 -1.37 -8.79
C ALA A 71 6.56 -0.20 -7.84
N GLY A 72 5.79 0.79 -8.31
CA GLY A 72 5.39 1.94 -7.50
C GLY A 72 4.56 1.55 -6.26
N ILE A 73 3.58 0.66 -6.43
CA ILE A 73 2.78 0.12 -5.31
C ILE A 73 3.67 -0.67 -4.34
N GLY A 74 4.66 -1.41 -4.85
CA GLY A 74 5.64 -2.12 -4.03
C GLY A 74 6.52 -1.17 -3.21
N VAL A 75 6.95 -0.05 -3.80
CA VAL A 75 7.64 1.03 -3.08
C VAL A 75 6.74 1.60 -1.99
N VAL A 76 5.51 2.00 -2.29
CA VAL A 76 4.57 2.50 -1.26
C VAL A 76 4.37 1.47 -0.15
N GLY A 77 4.24 0.19 -0.52
CA GLY A 77 4.12 -0.92 0.43
C GLY A 77 5.37 -1.09 1.32
N SER A 78 6.58 -0.85 0.81
CA SER A 78 7.79 -0.96 1.62
C SER A 78 7.87 0.14 2.67
N TYR A 79 7.49 1.37 2.33
CA TYR A 79 7.38 2.45 3.31
C TYR A 79 6.26 2.20 4.33
N LEU A 80 5.12 1.66 3.90
CA LEU A 80 4.03 1.29 4.82
C LEU A 80 4.48 0.23 5.84
N PHE A 81 5.25 -0.76 5.42
CA PHE A 81 5.76 -1.79 6.33
C PHE A 81 6.93 -1.31 7.19
N THR A 82 7.58 -0.21 6.82
CA THR A 82 8.52 0.49 7.73
C THR A 82 7.82 1.05 8.95
N VAL A 83 6.68 1.73 8.77
CA VAL A 83 5.97 2.34 9.91
C VAL A 83 5.13 1.34 10.68
N THR A 84 4.57 0.33 10.01
CA THR A 84 3.70 -0.65 10.66
C THR A 84 4.43 -1.87 11.17
N GLY A 85 5.70 -2.09 10.78
CA GLY A 85 6.47 -3.29 11.07
C GLY A 85 6.21 -4.43 10.09
N ARG A 86 7.09 -5.45 10.12
CA ARG A 86 7.09 -6.63 9.23
C ARG A 86 6.37 -7.87 9.76
N ASP A 87 5.76 -7.75 10.93
CA ASP A 87 4.87 -8.72 11.55
C ASP A 87 3.58 -8.91 10.72
N HIS A 88 2.89 -10.04 10.93
CA HIS A 88 1.64 -10.39 10.24
C HIS A 88 1.62 -10.13 8.71
N PRO A 89 2.64 -10.61 7.95
CA PRO A 89 2.79 -10.30 6.52
C PRO A 89 1.58 -10.73 5.68
N PHE A 90 0.85 -11.77 6.11
CA PHE A 90 -0.37 -12.22 5.44
C PHE A 90 -1.47 -11.16 5.49
N ILE A 91 -1.92 -10.74 6.68
CA ILE A 91 -3.03 -9.78 6.83
C ILE A 91 -2.65 -8.41 6.28
N LYS A 92 -1.43 -7.93 6.59
CA LYS A 92 -0.93 -6.66 6.05
C LYS A 92 -0.81 -6.71 4.53
N GLY A 93 -0.32 -7.81 4.00
CA GLY A 93 -0.23 -8.06 2.56
C GLY A 93 -1.59 -8.04 1.88
N VAL A 94 -2.56 -8.83 2.34
CA VAL A 94 -3.93 -8.84 1.80
C VAL A 94 -4.55 -7.44 1.82
N THR A 95 -4.42 -6.74 2.94
CA THR A 95 -4.97 -5.39 3.11
C THR A 95 -4.34 -4.41 2.12
N HIS A 96 -3.02 -4.37 2.04
CA HIS A 96 -2.28 -3.54 1.09
C HIS A 96 -2.64 -3.86 -0.36
N GLY A 97 -2.74 -5.15 -0.69
CA GLY A 97 -3.16 -5.64 -2.00
C GLY A 97 -4.55 -5.13 -2.40
N HIS A 98 -5.56 -5.30 -1.54
CA HIS A 98 -6.92 -4.82 -1.82
C HIS A 98 -7.04 -3.30 -1.83
N LEU A 99 -6.29 -2.58 -0.99
CA LEU A 99 -6.24 -1.11 -1.04
C LEU A 99 -5.64 -0.63 -2.36
N SER A 100 -4.57 -1.28 -2.84
CA SER A 100 -3.98 -0.96 -4.14
C SER A 100 -4.99 -1.16 -5.29
N TRP A 101 -5.81 -2.21 -5.23
CA TRP A 101 -6.88 -2.46 -6.18
C TRP A 101 -7.96 -1.37 -6.14
N LEU A 102 -8.41 -0.98 -4.95
CA LEU A 102 -9.39 0.10 -4.78
C LEU A 102 -8.87 1.42 -5.35
N VAL A 103 -7.64 1.80 -5.03
CA VAL A 103 -7.04 3.04 -5.53
C VAL A 103 -6.90 3.00 -7.06
N ALA A 104 -6.30 1.93 -7.60
CA ALA A 104 -6.04 1.82 -9.03
C ALA A 104 -7.32 1.76 -9.87
N TYR A 105 -8.32 0.98 -9.47
CA TYR A 105 -9.49 0.69 -10.31
C TYR A 105 -10.76 1.44 -9.93
N ARG A 106 -10.85 2.05 -8.74
CA ARG A 106 -12.01 2.88 -8.38
C ARG A 106 -11.67 4.36 -8.45
N ILE A 107 -10.58 4.79 -7.84
CA ILE A 107 -10.26 6.22 -7.76
C ILE A 107 -9.77 6.73 -9.12
N LEU A 108 -8.71 6.12 -9.67
CA LEU A 108 -8.16 6.56 -10.96
C LEU A 108 -9.16 6.38 -12.12
N ALA A 109 -9.92 5.28 -12.13
CA ALA A 109 -10.92 5.03 -13.16
C ALA A 109 -12.10 6.03 -13.12
N ARG A 110 -12.49 6.51 -11.92
CA ARG A 110 -13.57 7.50 -11.77
C ARG A 110 -13.15 8.90 -12.22
N MET A 111 -11.85 9.20 -12.20
CA MET A 111 -11.29 10.43 -12.77
C MET A 111 -11.27 10.45 -14.30
N GLY A 112 -11.85 9.43 -14.96
CA GLY A 112 -11.91 9.35 -16.43
C GLY A 112 -10.61 8.88 -17.07
N ALA A 113 -9.61 8.48 -16.27
CA ALA A 113 -8.28 8.12 -16.77
C ALA A 113 -8.28 6.82 -17.60
N ASN A 114 -9.30 5.96 -17.50
CA ASN A 114 -9.34 4.68 -18.18
C ASN A 114 -10.66 4.41 -18.93
N PRO A 115 -10.65 4.33 -20.28
CA PRO A 115 -11.82 3.99 -21.09
C PRO A 115 -12.11 2.48 -21.09
N ILE A 116 -11.16 1.63 -20.65
CA ILE A 116 -11.38 0.20 -20.50
C ILE A 116 -11.94 -0.06 -19.11
N LYS A 117 -13.27 -0.24 -19.06
CA LYS A 117 -13.98 -0.63 -17.84
C LYS A 117 -14.47 -2.06 -18.01
N SER A 118 -13.91 -3.00 -17.26
CA SER A 118 -14.57 -4.29 -17.11
C SER A 118 -15.69 -4.15 -16.07
N ALA A 119 -16.92 -4.02 -16.55
CA ALA A 119 -18.11 -4.02 -15.69
C ALA A 119 -18.53 -5.45 -15.29
N ASP A 120 -17.81 -6.46 -15.76
CA ASP A 120 -18.12 -7.87 -15.53
C ASP A 120 -17.79 -8.29 -14.08
N PRO A 121 -18.79 -8.69 -13.27
CA PRO A 121 -18.57 -8.99 -11.86
C PRO A 121 -17.55 -10.10 -11.60
N VAL A 122 -17.51 -11.13 -12.46
CA VAL A 122 -16.58 -12.26 -12.33
C VAL A 122 -15.15 -11.80 -12.55
N THR A 123 -14.91 -11.02 -13.60
CA THR A 123 -13.61 -10.42 -13.89
C THR A 123 -13.15 -9.50 -12.75
N GLN A 124 -14.07 -8.74 -12.16
CA GLN A 124 -13.75 -7.91 -10.99
C GLN A 124 -13.41 -8.76 -9.76
N GLY A 125 -14.09 -9.88 -9.54
CA GLY A 125 -13.78 -10.84 -8.48
C GLY A 125 -12.40 -11.48 -8.64
N VAL A 126 -12.06 -11.92 -9.86
CA VAL A 126 -10.72 -12.43 -10.20
C VAL A 126 -9.65 -11.36 -9.97
N THR A 127 -9.93 -10.12 -10.40
CA THR A 127 -8.99 -9.01 -10.22
C THR A 127 -8.79 -8.71 -8.73
N TRP A 128 -9.85 -8.63 -7.94
CA TRP A 128 -9.79 -8.45 -6.49
C TRP A 128 -8.95 -9.54 -5.82
N PHE A 129 -9.22 -10.82 -6.12
CA PHE A 129 -8.49 -11.96 -5.56
C PHE A 129 -7.00 -11.93 -5.94
N SER A 130 -6.69 -11.66 -7.21
CA SER A 130 -5.31 -11.57 -7.68
C SER A 130 -4.53 -10.43 -7.01
N HIS A 131 -5.19 -9.33 -6.65
CA HIS A 131 -4.57 -8.23 -5.90
C HIS A 131 -4.35 -8.57 -4.43
N GLY A 132 -5.23 -9.36 -3.81
CA GLY A 132 -4.96 -9.96 -2.50
C GLY A 132 -3.69 -10.83 -2.54
N ALA A 133 -3.58 -11.70 -3.56
CA ALA A 133 -2.40 -12.52 -3.79
C ALA A 133 -1.13 -11.68 -4.04
N PHE A 134 -1.24 -10.63 -4.87
CA PHE A 134 -0.17 -9.65 -5.09
C PHE A 134 0.35 -9.10 -3.76
N GLY A 135 -0.54 -8.57 -2.91
CA GLY A 135 -0.14 -7.95 -1.65
C GLY A 135 0.50 -8.93 -0.68
N ILE A 136 -0.03 -10.16 -0.56
CA ILE A 136 0.60 -11.24 0.21
C ILE A 136 2.01 -11.51 -0.34
N THR A 137 2.13 -11.78 -1.63
CA THR A 137 3.42 -12.11 -2.26
C THR A 137 4.42 -10.99 -2.07
N GLN A 138 4.02 -9.73 -2.25
CA GLN A 138 4.89 -8.58 -2.04
C GLN A 138 5.38 -8.51 -0.59
N ALA A 139 4.51 -8.71 0.40
CA ALA A 139 4.88 -8.68 1.81
C ALA A 139 5.91 -9.76 2.16
N TYR A 140 5.72 -10.98 1.68
CA TYR A 140 6.66 -12.08 1.90
C TYR A 140 7.98 -11.89 1.13
N LEU A 141 7.93 -11.47 -0.14
CA LEU A 141 9.12 -11.17 -0.93
C LEU A 141 9.92 -10.05 -0.30
N LEU A 142 9.27 -8.96 0.10
CA LEU A 142 9.93 -7.83 0.72
C LEU A 142 10.62 -8.26 2.02
N ARG A 143 9.93 -9.00 2.90
CA ARG A 143 10.52 -9.59 4.11
C ARG A 143 11.71 -10.53 3.79
N ALA A 144 11.66 -11.24 2.68
CA ALA A 144 12.71 -12.17 2.27
C ALA A 144 13.95 -11.48 1.69
N ILE A 145 13.82 -10.34 1.02
CA ILE A 145 14.95 -9.68 0.33
C ILE A 145 15.48 -8.44 1.06
N ALA A 146 14.63 -7.73 1.80
CA ALA A 146 14.99 -6.49 2.49
C ALA A 146 15.78 -6.78 3.78
N ASP A 147 16.66 -5.85 4.12
CA ASP A 147 17.34 -5.82 5.40
C ASP A 147 16.31 -5.54 6.53
N PRO A 148 16.35 -6.28 7.65
CA PRO A 148 15.40 -6.08 8.76
C PRO A 148 15.35 -4.65 9.32
N SER A 149 16.47 -3.92 9.28
CA SER A 149 16.55 -2.52 9.75
C SER A 149 15.61 -1.58 8.99
N LEU A 150 15.18 -1.96 7.78
CA LEU A 150 14.24 -1.17 6.99
C LEU A 150 12.82 -1.16 7.54
N PHE A 151 12.52 -2.01 8.53
CA PHE A 151 11.19 -2.13 9.13
C PHE A 151 11.07 -1.47 10.51
N GLU A 152 12.04 -0.63 10.87
CA GLU A 152 12.08 0.10 12.14
C GLU A 152 11.77 1.59 11.89
N PRO A 153 10.84 2.21 12.64
CA PRO A 153 10.51 3.64 12.48
C PRO A 153 11.73 4.56 12.68
N GLU A 154 12.68 4.14 13.52
CA GLU A 154 13.96 4.82 13.78
C GLU A 154 14.79 4.99 12.50
N ALA A 155 14.71 4.02 11.58
CA ALA A 155 15.36 4.09 10.27
C ALA A 155 14.74 5.16 9.32
N TRP A 156 13.74 5.91 9.80
CA TRP A 156 13.15 7.06 9.11
C TRP A 156 13.48 8.39 9.79
N GLY A 157 14.35 8.40 10.81
CA GLY A 157 14.67 9.62 11.57
C GLY A 157 13.47 10.16 12.37
N MET A 158 12.45 9.31 12.60
CA MET A 158 11.36 9.68 13.50
C MET A 158 11.91 9.75 14.93
N PRO A 159 11.69 10.86 15.66
CA PRO A 159 12.17 10.98 17.02
C PRO A 159 11.58 9.87 17.90
N ASP A 160 12.34 9.47 18.94
CA ASP A 160 12.01 8.39 19.88
C ASP A 160 10.63 8.50 20.57
N ALA A 161 9.88 9.57 20.35
CA ALA A 161 8.56 9.84 20.91
C ALA A 161 7.46 8.82 20.50
N VAL A 162 7.71 7.97 19.50
CA VAL A 162 6.80 6.87 19.12
C VAL A 162 7.10 5.58 19.91
N LYS A 163 8.24 5.51 20.60
CA LYS A 163 8.44 4.47 21.60
C LYS A 163 7.56 4.80 22.78
N GLY A 164 6.66 3.89 23.10
CA GLY A 164 6.08 3.79 24.43
C GLY A 164 7.18 3.60 25.47
N LYS A 165 7.90 4.67 25.81
CA LYS A 165 8.08 4.98 27.23
C LYS A 165 6.66 5.04 27.74
N GLU A 166 6.39 4.21 28.75
CA GLU A 166 5.26 4.38 29.64
C GLU A 166 4.86 5.85 29.62
N ILE A 167 3.59 6.11 29.33
CA ILE A 167 2.99 7.35 29.79
C ILE A 167 3.21 7.27 31.29
N GLY A 168 4.38 7.75 31.73
CA GLY A 168 4.62 8.12 33.09
C GLY A 168 3.53 9.11 33.28
N VAL A 169 2.46 8.65 33.92
CA VAL A 169 1.45 9.49 34.50
C VAL A 169 2.27 10.34 35.44
N ARG A 170 2.79 11.45 34.91
CA ARG A 170 3.32 12.53 35.69
C ARG A 170 2.05 13.01 36.33
N ALA A 171 1.78 12.48 37.53
CA ALA A 171 0.65 12.87 38.34
C ALA A 171 0.59 14.38 38.23
N TYR A 172 -0.54 14.90 37.78
CA TYR A 172 -0.77 16.33 37.74
C TYR A 172 -0.52 16.83 39.17
N GLN A 173 0.65 17.43 39.39
CA GLN A 173 0.90 18.20 40.59
C GLN A 173 0.26 19.55 40.31
N PRO A 174 -0.82 19.92 41.01
CA PRO A 174 -1.37 21.25 40.89
C PRO A 174 -0.25 22.24 41.21
N ARG A 175 -0.03 23.22 40.33
CA ARG A 175 0.82 24.36 40.69
C ARG A 175 0.22 24.98 41.95
N GLU A 176 1.02 25.11 43.00
CA GLU A 176 0.64 25.74 44.28
C GLU A 176 0.31 27.24 44.17
N SER A 177 -0.05 27.76 42.99
CA SER A 177 -0.37 29.18 42.80
C SER A 177 -1.86 29.49 42.68
N THR A 178 -2.75 28.50 42.70
CA THR A 178 -4.21 28.75 42.61
C THR A 178 -4.91 28.84 43.96
N ALA A 179 -4.33 28.30 45.04
CA ALA A 179 -4.92 28.43 46.38
C ALA A 179 -4.75 29.86 46.96
N GLU A 180 -3.58 30.49 46.76
CA GLU A 180 -3.34 31.87 47.21
C GLU A 180 -4.12 32.91 46.39
N TYR A 181 -4.37 32.66 45.11
CA TYR A 181 -5.13 33.59 44.27
C TYR A 181 -6.62 33.66 44.67
N VAL A 182 -7.20 32.54 45.10
CA VAL A 182 -8.62 32.49 45.50
C VAL A 182 -8.83 33.02 46.91
N ALA A 183 -7.89 32.83 47.84
CA ALA A 183 -7.98 33.34 49.21
C ALA A 183 -7.94 34.88 49.29
N SER A 184 -7.33 35.56 48.31
CA SER A 184 -7.22 37.03 48.28
C SER A 184 -8.49 37.75 47.81
N ARG A 185 -9.55 37.03 47.39
CA ARG A 185 -10.80 37.64 46.86
C ARG A 185 -12.06 37.35 47.69
N THR A 186 -11.96 36.71 48.86
CA THR A 186 -13.14 36.33 49.67
C THR A 186 -13.20 37.01 51.04
N LEU A 187 -12.74 38.26 51.16
CA LEU A 187 -13.14 39.12 52.28
C LEU A 187 -14.10 40.20 51.76
N PRO A 188 -15.38 40.19 52.17
CA PRO A 188 -16.21 41.37 52.06
C PRO A 188 -15.62 42.46 52.96
N HIS A 189 -15.57 43.68 52.44
CA HIS A 189 -15.58 44.87 53.27
C HIS A 189 -16.86 44.85 54.09
N ASP A 190 -16.73 44.81 55.41
CA ASP A 190 -17.45 45.61 56.41
C ASP A 190 -16.92 45.28 57.82
#